data_AF-A0ABD3WBS4-F1
#
_entry.id   AF-A0ABD3WBS4-F1
#
_cell.length_a   1.000
_cell.length_b   1.000
_cell.length_c   1.000
_cell.angle_alpha   90.00
_cell.angle_beta   90.00
_cell.angle_gamma   90.00
#
_symmetry.space_group_name_H-M   'P 1'
#
loop_
_entity.id
_entity.type
_entity.pdbx_description
1 polymer ?
#
loop_
_entity_poly.entity_id
_entity_poly.type
_entity_poly.pdbx_seq_one_letter_code
_entity_poly.pdbx_strand_id
1 'polypeptide(L)'
;MFEDIPDENLDIDSKVHRMRSRRDYQMYSYDARVPNESGRIDLQVQDTSLYFLPHEGYIEVAGTIQRVNPAGNYDADANVGFVNNGIMALFDSARYLIDGKEIESIQSDLGITTTILGLVRYSDDYQRTVDPSMMFVKDTTDH
;
A
#
# COMPACT_ATOMS: atom_id res chain seq x y z
N MET A 1 25.61 2.01 -50.67
CA MET A 1 24.30 1.36 -50.48
C MET A 1 24.31 0.91 -49.04
N PHE A 2 23.62 1.64 -48.16
CA PHE A 2 23.54 1.30 -46.74
C PHE A 2 22.36 0.35 -46.58
N GLU A 3 22.61 -0.86 -46.07
CA GLU A 3 21.56 -1.77 -45.64
C GLU A 3 21.00 -1.25 -44.32
N ASP A 4 19.72 -0.86 -44.32
CA ASP A 4 18.97 -0.67 -43.09
C ASP A 4 18.82 -2.04 -42.44
N ILE A 5 19.55 -2.25 -41.34
CA ILE A 5 19.34 -3.41 -40.46
C ILE A 5 18.22 -3.00 -39.51
N PRO A 6 17.00 -3.56 -39.63
CA PRO A 6 15.93 -3.23 -38.71
C PRO A 6 16.32 -3.71 -37.31
N ASP A 7 16.39 -2.78 -36.36
CA ASP A 7 16.56 -3.11 -34.95
C ASP A 7 15.25 -3.72 -34.45
N GLU A 8 15.25 -5.04 -34.21
CA GLU A 8 14.09 -5.80 -33.73
C GLU A 8 13.52 -5.25 -32.41
N ASN A 9 14.27 -4.42 -31.68
CA ASN A 9 13.82 -3.79 -30.44
C ASN A 9 13.09 -2.45 -30.64
N LEU A 10 13.00 -1.96 -31.88
CA LEU A 10 12.46 -0.64 -32.22
C LEU A 10 11.32 -0.71 -33.26
N ASP A 11 10.67 -1.86 -33.38
CA ASP A 11 9.42 -2.00 -34.14
C ASP A 11 8.25 -1.40 -33.34
N ILE A 12 7.82 -0.20 -33.74
CA ILE A 12 6.72 0.57 -33.14
C ILE A 12 5.38 -0.18 -33.25
N ASP A 13 5.24 -1.06 -34.25
CA ASP A 13 4.03 -1.84 -34.48
C ASP A 13 4.08 -3.22 -33.80
N SER A 14 5.17 -3.54 -33.10
CA SER A 14 5.30 -4.80 -32.38
C SER A 14 4.24 -4.91 -31.28
N LYS A 15 3.65 -6.10 -31.14
CA LYS A 15 2.73 -6.38 -30.04
C LYS A 15 3.46 -6.21 -28.73
N VAL A 16 2.94 -5.35 -27.84
CA VAL A 16 3.44 -5.13 -26.48
C VAL A 16 3.70 -6.48 -25.82
N HIS A 17 4.97 -6.85 -25.73
CA HIS A 17 5.39 -8.05 -25.00
C HIS A 17 5.31 -7.71 -23.52
N ARG A 18 4.22 -8.12 -22.88
CA ARG A 18 4.09 -8.04 -21.42
C ARG A 18 5.06 -9.05 -20.82
N MET A 19 6.26 -8.59 -20.48
CA MET A 19 7.31 -9.41 -19.91
C MET A 19 6.84 -9.98 -18.56
N ARG A 20 6.56 -11.28 -18.52
CA ARG A 20 6.13 -12.02 -17.31
C ARG A 20 7.31 -12.56 -16.50
N SER A 21 8.39 -11.79 -16.38
CA SER A 21 9.60 -12.22 -15.66
C SER A 21 9.48 -12.13 -14.13
N ARG A 22 8.39 -11.56 -13.62
CA ARG A 22 8.30 -11.17 -12.22
C ARG A 22 7.74 -12.29 -11.37
N ARG A 23 8.61 -13.06 -10.71
CA ARG A 23 8.22 -14.14 -9.78
C ARG A 23 8.79 -14.02 -8.38
N ASP A 24 9.62 -13.02 -8.13
CA ASP A 24 10.32 -12.91 -6.85
C ASP A 24 9.81 -11.69 -6.07
N TYR A 25 9.11 -11.97 -4.96
CA TYR A 25 8.78 -10.97 -3.95
C TYR A 25 9.98 -10.85 -3.01
N GLN A 26 10.47 -9.62 -2.80
CA GLN A 26 11.46 -9.37 -1.75
C GLN A 26 10.72 -9.06 -0.45
N MET A 27 10.83 -9.97 0.52
CA MET A 27 10.17 -9.82 1.81
C MET A 27 11.06 -9.05 2.79
N TYR A 28 10.50 -8.00 3.38
CA TYR A 28 11.09 -7.27 4.50
C TYR A 28 10.23 -7.50 5.74
N SER A 29 10.86 -7.89 6.85
CA SER A 29 10.16 -8.09 8.12
C SER A 29 10.70 -7.10 9.15
N TYR A 30 9.76 -6.45 9.86
CA TYR A 30 10.02 -5.46 10.88
C TYR A 30 9.22 -5.83 12.13
N ASP A 31 9.92 -5.98 13.25
CA ASP A 31 9.30 -6.24 14.55
C ASP A 31 9.28 -4.97 15.40
N ALA A 32 8.09 -4.50 15.76
CA ALA A 32 7.93 -3.42 16.72
C ALA A 32 8.31 -3.92 18.12
N ARG A 33 9.46 -3.47 18.65
CA ARG A 33 9.95 -3.90 19.97
C ARG A 33 9.36 -3.13 21.15
N VAL A 34 8.89 -1.90 20.92
CA VAL A 34 8.36 -1.02 21.98
C VAL A 34 7.01 -0.45 21.52
N PRO A 35 5.94 -0.59 22.33
CA PRO A 35 4.64 0.00 22.01
C PRO A 35 4.73 1.53 22.02
N ASN A 36 4.01 2.19 21.11
CA ASN A 36 3.91 3.65 21.02
C ASN A 36 5.22 4.41 20.75
N GLU A 37 6.27 3.73 20.30
CA GLU A 37 7.46 4.39 19.74
C GLU A 37 7.36 4.46 18.23
N SER A 38 7.62 5.65 17.68
CA SER A 38 7.68 5.85 16.23
C SER A 38 8.98 5.26 15.68
N GLY A 39 8.85 4.24 14.84
CA GLY A 39 9.96 3.67 14.08
C GLY A 39 9.98 4.17 12.64
N ARG A 40 11.15 4.06 11.98
CA ARG A 40 11.28 4.23 10.54
C ARG A 40 11.43 2.87 9.87
N ILE A 41 10.61 2.64 8.84
CA ILE A 41 10.67 1.45 7.98
C ILE A 41 11.24 1.89 6.63
N ASP A 42 12.37 1.30 6.22
CA ASP A 42 13.02 1.60 4.95
C ASP A 42 12.98 0.37 4.02
N LEU A 43 12.25 0.48 2.91
CA LEU A 43 12.15 -0.57 1.90
C LEU A 43 13.09 -0.24 0.74
N GLN A 44 14.32 -0.75 0.79
CA GLN A 44 15.33 -0.46 -0.22
C GLN A 44 15.39 -1.54 -1.31
N VAL A 45 14.92 -1.23 -2.52
CA VAL A 45 15.13 -2.12 -3.67
C VAL A 45 16.57 -1.94 -4.17
N GLN A 46 17.42 -2.95 -3.99
CA GLN A 46 18.84 -2.88 -4.35
C GLN A 46 19.11 -3.26 -5.81
N ASP A 47 18.19 -3.96 -6.47
CA ASP A 47 18.37 -4.38 -7.85
C ASP A 47 17.76 -3.37 -8.83
N THR A 48 18.61 -2.54 -9.43
CA THR A 48 18.23 -1.55 -10.44
C THR A 48 17.97 -2.15 -11.82
N SER A 49 18.29 -3.44 -12.02
CA SER A 49 17.96 -4.17 -13.26
C SER A 49 16.50 -4.61 -13.31
N LEU A 50 15.82 -4.62 -12.15
CA LEU A 50 14.40 -4.92 -12.01
C LEU A 50 13.59 -3.63 -11.91
N TYR A 51 12.75 -3.37 -12.92
CA TYR A 51 11.77 -2.29 -12.85
C TYR A 51 10.76 -2.55 -11.72
N PHE A 52 10.96 -1.95 -10.55
CA PHE A 52 9.99 -2.03 -9.45
C PHE A 52 8.68 -1.32 -9.83
N LEU A 53 7.53 -1.96 -9.60
CA LEU A 53 6.21 -1.32 -9.72
C LEU A 53 5.67 -1.15 -8.30
N PRO A 54 5.88 0.02 -7.67
CA PRO A 54 5.41 0.26 -6.31
C PRO A 54 3.91 0.00 -6.13
N HIS A 55 3.11 0.23 -7.17
CA HIS A 55 1.67 0.04 -7.14
C HIS A 55 1.21 -1.43 -7.07
N GLU A 56 2.10 -2.39 -7.33
CA GLU A 56 1.84 -3.83 -7.16
C GLU A 56 2.37 -4.36 -5.82
N GLY A 57 3.13 -3.54 -5.08
CA GLY A 57 3.60 -3.87 -3.74
C GLY A 57 2.50 -3.74 -2.70
N TYR A 58 2.63 -4.48 -1.61
CA TYR A 58 1.76 -4.37 -0.43
C TYR A 58 2.60 -4.41 0.85
N ILE A 59 2.05 -3.83 1.90
CA ILE A 59 2.58 -3.92 3.26
C ILE A 59 1.62 -4.81 4.03
N GLU A 60 2.15 -5.90 4.59
CA GLU A 60 1.39 -6.75 5.51
C GLU A 60 1.62 -6.25 6.95
N VAL A 61 0.52 -5.97 7.65
CA VAL A 61 0.54 -5.55 9.05
C VAL A 61 -0.19 -6.61 9.87
N ALA A 62 0.52 -7.27 10.78
CA ALA A 62 -0.02 -8.27 11.68
C ALA A 62 0.02 -7.77 13.13
N GLY A 63 -1.04 -8.01 13.89
CA GLY A 63 -1.12 -7.56 15.29
C GLY A 63 -2.38 -8.06 15.99
N THR A 64 -2.49 -7.75 17.29
CA THR A 64 -3.67 -8.04 18.11
C THR A 64 -4.33 -6.73 18.52
N ILE A 65 -5.65 -6.63 18.34
CA ILE A 65 -6.43 -5.47 18.76
C ILE A 65 -6.81 -5.65 20.24
N GLN A 66 -6.52 -4.64 21.06
CA GLN A 66 -6.86 -4.62 22.48
C GLN A 66 -7.78 -3.45 22.81
N ARG A 67 -8.75 -3.69 23.70
CA ARG A 67 -9.63 -2.65 24.21
C ARG A 67 -8.85 -1.80 25.21
N VAL A 68 -8.90 -0.49 25.04
CA VAL A 68 -8.23 0.46 25.97
C VAL A 68 -9.04 0.63 27.26
N ASN A 69 -10.38 0.70 27.17
CA ASN A 69 -11.25 0.98 28.32
C ASN A 69 -12.56 0.14 28.31
N PRO A 70 -12.79 -0.71 29.34
CA PRO A 70 -11.79 -1.30 30.25
C PRO A 70 -10.67 -2.02 29.49
N ALA A 71 -9.47 -2.01 30.05
CA ALA A 71 -8.31 -2.68 29.47
C ALA A 71 -8.54 -4.20 29.38
N GLY A 72 -8.40 -4.78 28.18
CA GLY A 72 -8.57 -6.21 27.98
C GLY A 72 -8.80 -6.60 26.53
N ASN A 73 -9.10 -7.89 26.32
CA ASN A 73 -9.52 -8.39 25.02
C ASN A 73 -11.00 -8.05 24.77
N TYR A 74 -11.36 -8.00 23.50
CA TYR A 74 -12.77 -7.95 23.11
C TYR A 74 -13.47 -9.28 23.44
N ASP A 75 -14.79 -9.22 23.67
CA ASP A 75 -15.62 -10.42 23.80
C ASP A 75 -15.54 -11.24 22.50
N ALA A 76 -15.71 -12.56 22.59
CA ALA A 76 -15.57 -13.47 21.45
C ALA A 76 -16.49 -13.12 20.27
N ASP A 77 -17.66 -12.55 20.57
CA ASP A 77 -18.69 -12.18 19.58
C ASP A 77 -18.68 -10.67 19.25
N ALA A 78 -17.66 -9.93 19.70
CA ALA A 78 -17.57 -8.50 19.42
C ALA A 78 -17.24 -8.27 17.93
N ASN A 79 -18.09 -7.51 17.25
CA ASN A 79 -17.81 -7.04 15.90
C ASN A 79 -16.87 -5.83 15.97
N VAL A 80 -15.59 -6.06 15.68
CA VAL A 80 -14.54 -5.03 15.65
C VAL A 80 -13.99 -4.90 14.25
N GLY A 81 -13.91 -3.66 13.78
CA GLY A 81 -13.39 -3.32 12.46
C GLY A 81 -12.56 -2.06 12.50
N PHE A 82 -11.64 -1.96 11.54
CA PHE A 82 -11.05 -0.67 11.22
C PHE A 82 -12.06 0.17 10.44
N VAL A 83 -11.91 1.48 10.52
CA VAL A 83 -12.68 2.45 9.72
C VAL A 83 -11.69 3.46 9.16
N ASN A 84 -12.03 4.10 8.03
CA ASN A 84 -11.22 5.17 7.43
C ASN A 84 -9.74 4.82 7.31
N ASN A 85 -9.46 3.64 6.76
CA ASN A 85 -8.12 3.12 6.56
C ASN A 85 -7.27 3.15 7.86
N GLY A 86 -7.87 2.76 8.98
CA GLY A 86 -7.28 2.92 10.32
C GLY A 86 -5.90 2.30 10.51
N ILE A 87 -5.51 1.31 9.70
CA ILE A 87 -4.13 0.78 9.68
C ILE A 87 -3.14 1.84 9.19
N MET A 88 -3.49 2.62 8.17
CA MET A 88 -2.62 3.68 7.66
C MET A 88 -2.45 4.84 8.64
N ALA A 89 -3.35 4.98 9.63
CA ALA A 89 -3.17 5.95 10.72
C ALA A 89 -2.03 5.59 11.68
N LEU A 90 -1.47 4.37 11.60
CA LEU A 90 -0.26 3.98 12.33
C LEU A 90 1.01 4.64 11.77
N PHE A 91 0.93 5.22 10.57
CA PHE A 91 2.05 5.80 9.86
C PHE A 91 1.87 7.31 9.73
N ASP A 92 2.90 8.07 10.10
CA ASP A 92 2.88 9.53 10.05
C ASP A 92 3.23 10.08 8.65
N SER A 93 4.19 9.45 7.98
CA SER A 93 4.65 9.89 6.65
C SER A 93 5.07 8.73 5.77
N ALA A 94 4.96 8.95 4.46
CA ALA A 94 5.45 8.05 3.43
C ALA A 94 6.28 8.85 2.43
N ARG A 95 7.41 8.29 2.01
CA ARG A 95 8.30 8.91 1.03
C ARG A 95 8.72 7.89 -0.01
N TYR A 96 8.65 8.29 -1.26
CA TYR A 96 9.17 7.52 -2.38
C TYR A 96 10.40 8.22 -2.95
N LEU A 97 11.52 7.51 -2.93
CA LEU A 97 12.80 8.01 -3.39
C LEU A 97 13.32 7.13 -4.53
N ILE A 98 13.87 7.76 -5.57
CA ILE A 98 14.63 7.10 -6.63
C ILE A 98 16.05 7.68 -6.59
N ASP A 99 17.05 6.81 -6.43
CA ASP A 99 18.46 7.21 -6.35
C ASP A 99 18.73 8.31 -5.29
N GLY A 100 18.09 8.16 -4.12
CA GLY A 100 18.18 9.13 -3.01
C GLY A 100 17.46 10.46 -3.24
N LYS A 101 16.86 10.68 -4.42
CA LYS A 101 16.04 11.85 -4.72
C LYS A 101 14.57 11.56 -4.41
N GLU A 102 13.95 12.42 -3.61
CA GLU A 102 12.52 12.35 -3.34
C GLU A 102 11.71 12.64 -4.60
N ILE A 103 10.81 11.73 -4.94
CA ILE A 103 9.88 11.83 -6.06
C ILE A 103 8.50 12.24 -5.56
N GLU A 104 8.06 11.63 -4.45
CA GLU A 104 6.77 11.88 -3.84
C GLU A 104 6.89 11.74 -2.32
N SER A 105 6.19 12.61 -1.60
CA SER A 105 6.07 12.50 -0.15
C SER A 105 4.68 12.91 0.30
N ILE A 106 4.22 12.24 1.36
CA ILE A 106 3.03 12.61 2.13
C ILE A 106 3.50 12.77 3.57
N GLN A 107 3.24 13.93 4.17
CA GLN A 107 3.67 14.29 5.52
C GLN A 107 2.46 14.50 6.41
N SER A 108 2.51 13.96 7.63
CA SER A 108 1.59 14.20 8.76
C SER A 108 0.12 13.80 8.59
N ASP A 109 -0.35 13.53 7.36
CA ASP A 109 -1.76 13.26 7.06
C ASP A 109 -1.98 11.95 6.27
N LEU A 110 -1.06 10.98 6.38
CA LEU A 110 -1.08 9.76 5.55
C LEU A 110 -2.39 8.98 5.66
N GLY A 111 -2.94 8.82 6.87
CA GLY A 111 -4.23 8.17 7.08
C GLY A 111 -5.38 8.88 6.34
N ILE A 112 -5.40 10.22 6.36
CA ILE A 112 -6.43 11.03 5.70
C ILE A 112 -6.26 10.97 4.18
N THR A 113 -5.05 11.21 3.68
CA THR A 113 -4.76 11.21 2.24
C THR A 113 -5.11 9.87 1.60
N THR A 114 -4.73 8.76 2.24
CA THR A 114 -5.02 7.42 1.71
C THR A 114 -6.51 7.07 1.80
N THR A 115 -7.21 7.57 2.82
CA THR A 115 -8.68 7.43 2.90
C THR A 115 -9.37 8.18 1.77
N ILE A 116 -9.03 9.44 1.54
CA ILE A 116 -9.58 10.23 0.42
C ILE A 116 -9.28 9.54 -0.91
N LEU A 117 -8.05 9.07 -1.10
CA LEU A 117 -7.67 8.33 -2.30
C LEU A 117 -8.51 7.07 -2.49
N GLY A 118 -8.71 6.27 -1.43
CA GLY A 118 -9.56 5.08 -1.47
C GLY A 118 -11.01 5.41 -1.84
N LEU A 119 -11.57 6.46 -1.22
CA LEU A 119 -12.93 6.91 -1.47
C LEU A 119 -13.16 7.39 -2.92
N VAL A 120 -12.15 7.98 -3.56
CA VAL A 120 -12.20 8.44 -4.95
C VAL A 120 -11.90 7.31 -5.94
N ARG A 121 -11.01 6.38 -5.58
CA ARG A 121 -10.52 5.33 -6.50
C ARG A 121 -11.48 4.16 -6.62
N TYR A 122 -12.14 3.77 -5.55
CA TYR A 122 -13.04 2.61 -5.53
C TYR A 122 -14.49 3.04 -5.69
N SER A 123 -15.28 2.25 -6.42
CA SER A 123 -16.72 2.48 -6.54
C SER A 123 -17.43 2.23 -5.21
N ASP A 124 -18.59 2.86 -5.02
CA ASP A 124 -19.42 2.67 -3.83
C ASP A 124 -19.84 1.20 -3.63
N ASP A 125 -20.10 0.48 -4.72
CA ASP A 125 -20.41 -0.95 -4.68
C ASP A 125 -19.23 -1.76 -4.12
N TYR A 126 -18.00 -1.43 -4.53
CA TYR A 126 -16.79 -2.06 -4.01
C TYR A 126 -16.63 -1.76 -2.52
N GLN A 127 -16.79 -0.50 -2.11
CA GLN A 127 -16.66 -0.06 -0.71
C GLN A 127 -17.66 -0.75 0.24
N ARG A 128 -18.82 -1.19 -0.26
CA ARG A 128 -19.88 -1.87 0.51
C ARG A 128 -19.75 -3.39 0.57
N THR A 129 -18.79 -3.99 -0.13
CA THR A 129 -18.54 -5.43 -0.05
C THR A 129 -17.86 -5.80 1.28
N VAL A 130 -18.14 -7.02 1.77
CA VAL A 130 -17.82 -7.49 3.13
C VAL A 130 -16.33 -7.35 3.52
N ASP A 131 -15.42 -7.43 2.55
CA ASP A 131 -13.97 -7.32 2.81
C ASP A 131 -13.48 -5.86 2.92
N PRO A 132 -13.67 -4.96 1.92
CA PRO A 132 -13.28 -3.56 1.99
C PRO A 132 -14.23 -2.68 2.82
N SER A 133 -15.40 -3.19 3.23
CA SER A 133 -16.32 -2.47 4.13
C SER A 133 -15.72 -2.16 5.51
N MET A 134 -14.54 -2.70 5.80
CA MET A 134 -13.79 -2.45 7.04
C MET A 134 -12.59 -1.52 6.81
N MET A 135 -12.51 -0.84 5.67
CA MET A 135 -11.40 0.09 5.37
C MET A 135 -11.85 1.39 4.73
N PHE A 136 -12.80 1.38 3.80
CA PHE A 136 -13.15 2.58 3.01
C PHE A 136 -14.66 2.86 3.00
N VAL A 137 -15.32 2.71 4.14
CA VAL A 137 -16.77 2.96 4.23
C VAL A 137 -17.03 4.43 4.50
N LYS A 138 -17.87 5.03 3.65
CA LYS A 138 -18.49 6.33 3.91
C LYS A 138 -19.40 6.18 5.12
N ASP A 139 -19.28 7.08 6.08
CA ASP A 139 -20.19 7.17 7.23
C ASP A 139 -21.64 7.18 6.73
N THR A 140 -22.38 6.12 7.05
CA THR A 140 -23.81 6.05 6.79
C THR A 140 -24.49 6.66 7.99
N THR A 141 -24.93 7.92 7.87
CA THR A 141 -25.83 8.56 8.84
C THR A 141 -27.19 7.86 8.83
N ASP A 142 -27.25 6.69 9.44
CA ASP A 142 -28.48 6.09 9.93
C ASP A 142 -28.51 6.35 11.44
N HIS A 143 -29.09 7.50 11.79
CA HIS A 143 -29.69 7.75 13.10
C HIS A 143 -31.11 7.19 13.12
#